data_AF-A0A7L4AJJ3-F1
#
_entry.id   AF-A0A7L4AJJ3-F1
#
_cell.length_a   1.000
_cell.length_b   1.000
_cell.length_c   1.000
_cell.angle_alpha   90.00
_cell.angle_beta   90.00
_cell.angle_gamma   90.00
#
_symmetry.space_group_name_H-M   'P 1'
#
loop_
_entity.id
_entity.type
_entity.pdbx_description
1 polymer ?
#
loop_
_entity_poly.entity_id
_entity_poly.type
_entity_poly.pdbx_seq_one_letter_code
_entity_poly.pdbx_strand_id
1 'polypeptide(L)'
;GAMEHELVLHQLRCNGVLEGIRICRKGFPSRVLYADFKQRYKVLNASAIPEGQFIDSKKASEKLLGSIDVDHTQYKFGHTKVQTLLDSLTACLCFALRDSDIKPLLKSAESEKEMANMKEEFEKTKEELAKSEAKRKELEEKMVKLVQEKNDLQLQVQAEADSLADAEERCDQLIKTKIQLEAKVKEVTERAEDEEEINAELTAKKRKLEDECSELKKDIDDLELTLAKVEKEKHATENKVKNLTEEMAALDETIVKLTKEKKALQEAHQQTLDDLQAEEDKVNTLTKAKTKLEQQVDDLEEISERLEEAGGATAAQLEMNKKREAEFQKMRRDLEEATLQHEATAAALRKKHADSTAELGEQIDNLQRVKQKLEKEKSELKMEIDDLASNMESVSKAKANLEKMCRALEDQLSEIKTKEEEHQRMINDLNAQRARLQTEAGEYSRQVEEKDALISQLSRGKQAFTQQIEELKRHLEEEIK
;
A
#
# COMPACT_ATOMS: atom_id res chain seq x y z
N GLY A 1 70.49 -14.72 -75.93
CA GLY A 1 70.02 -13.33 -75.76
C GLY A 1 70.37 -12.56 -77.00
N ALA A 2 69.42 -11.84 -77.58
CA ALA A 2 69.71 -10.95 -78.71
C ALA A 2 70.47 -9.71 -78.18
N MET A 3 71.58 -9.34 -78.84
CA MET A 3 72.40 -8.18 -78.47
C MET A 3 72.66 -7.34 -79.72
N GLU A 4 72.24 -6.08 -79.70
CA GLU A 4 72.46 -5.14 -80.79
C GLU A 4 73.85 -4.49 -80.69
N HIS A 5 74.74 -4.92 -81.58
CA HIS A 5 76.15 -4.52 -81.58
C HIS A 5 76.37 -3.02 -81.78
N GLU A 6 75.55 -2.33 -82.57
CA GLU A 6 75.68 -0.87 -82.79
C GLU A 6 75.39 -0.07 -81.52
N LEU A 7 74.36 -0.47 -80.76
CA LEU A 7 74.02 0.17 -79.49
C LEU A 7 75.14 -0.04 -78.46
N VAL A 8 75.71 -1.25 -78.40
CA VAL A 8 76.85 -1.58 -77.52
C VAL A 8 78.08 -0.76 -77.90
N LEU A 9 78.40 -0.65 -79.20
CA LEU A 9 79.53 0.17 -79.67
C LEU A 9 79.39 1.65 -79.30
N HIS A 10 78.19 2.21 -79.40
CA HIS A 10 77.92 3.58 -78.97
C HIS A 10 78.08 3.74 -77.45
N GLN A 11 77.51 2.82 -76.66
CA GLN A 11 77.62 2.82 -75.20
C GLN A 11 79.07 2.69 -74.72
N LEU A 12 79.88 1.81 -75.33
CA LEU A 12 81.28 1.61 -74.97
C LEU A 12 82.13 2.87 -75.21
N ARG A 13 81.82 3.65 -76.26
CA ARG A 13 82.51 4.92 -76.55
C ARG A 13 82.04 6.04 -75.63
N CYS A 14 80.73 6.23 -75.47
CA CYS A 14 80.18 7.31 -74.65
C CYS A 14 80.48 7.16 -73.16
N ASN A 15 80.52 5.92 -72.65
CA ASN A 15 80.86 5.65 -71.25
C ASN A 15 82.38 5.61 -71.00
N GLY A 16 83.20 5.95 -72.00
CA GLY A 16 84.66 5.98 -71.86
C GLY A 16 85.25 4.61 -71.50
N VAL A 17 84.62 3.52 -71.92
CA VAL A 17 84.99 2.16 -71.49
C VAL A 17 86.38 1.79 -72.02
N LEU A 18 86.77 2.27 -73.20
CA LEU A 18 88.11 2.06 -73.74
C LEU A 18 89.19 2.79 -72.91
N GLU A 19 88.92 4.03 -72.51
CA GLU A 19 89.78 4.81 -71.61
C GLU A 19 89.83 4.15 -70.22
N GLY A 20 88.69 3.68 -69.71
CA GLY A 20 88.57 2.93 -68.47
C GLY A 20 89.40 1.64 -68.49
N ILE A 21 89.30 0.84 -69.55
CA ILE A 21 90.12 -0.36 -69.74
C ILE A 21 91.61 -0.01 -69.82
N ARG A 22 91.98 1.07 -70.53
CA ARG A 22 93.38 1.51 -70.68
C ARG A 22 94.00 1.89 -69.33
N ILE A 23 93.23 2.52 -68.44
CA ILE A 23 93.66 2.87 -67.08
C ILE A 23 93.65 1.64 -66.17
N CYS A 24 92.57 0.85 -66.17
CA CYS A 24 92.42 -0.33 -65.32
C CYS A 24 93.45 -1.43 -65.63
N ARG A 25 93.90 -1.56 -66.89
CA ARG A 25 95.01 -2.47 -67.26
C ARG A 25 96.35 -2.09 -66.62
N LYS A 26 96.54 -0.83 -66.22
CA LYS A 26 97.70 -0.37 -65.46
C LYS A 26 97.46 -0.37 -63.94
N GLY A 27 96.23 -0.65 -63.51
CA GLY A 27 95.81 -0.63 -62.12
C GLY A 27 95.83 -2.02 -61.47
N PHE A 28 95.89 -2.03 -60.15
CA PHE A 28 95.73 -3.23 -59.33
C PHE A 28 94.31 -3.25 -58.76
N PRO A 29 93.41 -4.14 -59.25
CA PRO A 29 91.99 -4.12 -58.90
C PRO A 29 91.71 -4.63 -57.48
N SER A 30 92.51 -5.57 -56.96
CA SER A 30 92.36 -6.06 -55.60
C SER A 30 93.20 -5.25 -54.62
N ARG A 31 92.62 -4.83 -53.49
CA ARG A 31 93.29 -4.03 -52.45
C ARG A 31 92.92 -4.55 -51.07
N VAL A 32 93.86 -5.21 -50.39
CA VAL A 32 93.64 -5.84 -49.09
C VAL A 32 94.45 -5.12 -48.01
N LEU A 33 93.85 -4.91 -46.83
CA LEU A 33 94.55 -4.36 -45.68
C LEU A 33 95.63 -5.34 -45.19
N TYR A 34 96.77 -4.82 -44.75
CA TYR A 34 97.89 -5.66 -44.30
C TYR A 34 97.52 -6.62 -43.15
N ALA A 35 96.63 -6.21 -42.23
CA ALA A 35 96.20 -7.05 -41.11
C ALA A 35 95.36 -8.25 -41.59
N ASP A 36 94.40 -8.01 -42.47
CA ASP A 36 93.57 -9.07 -43.08
C ASP A 36 94.41 -10.01 -43.95
N PHE A 37 95.35 -9.45 -44.72
CA PHE A 37 96.28 -10.23 -45.55
C PHE A 37 97.12 -11.16 -44.66
N LYS A 38 97.68 -10.64 -43.57
CA LYS A 38 98.42 -11.42 -42.58
C LYS A 38 97.55 -12.52 -41.96
N GLN A 39 96.34 -12.22 -41.50
CA GLN A 39 95.48 -13.19 -40.82
C GLN A 39 95.02 -14.32 -41.75
N ARG A 40 94.65 -13.99 -42.98
CA ARG A 40 94.18 -14.97 -43.98
C ARG A 40 95.30 -15.87 -44.48
N TYR A 41 96.51 -15.33 -44.61
CA TYR A 41 97.62 -16.02 -45.28
C TYR A 41 98.73 -16.48 -44.34
N LYS A 42 98.62 -16.25 -43.03
CA LYS A 42 99.53 -16.81 -42.01
C LYS A 42 99.64 -18.34 -42.11
N VAL A 43 98.53 -19.01 -42.44
CA VAL A 43 98.47 -20.48 -42.55
C VAL A 43 99.28 -21.03 -43.73
N LEU A 44 99.63 -20.19 -44.73
CA LEU A 44 100.35 -20.65 -45.93
C LEU A 44 101.83 -20.94 -45.65
N ASN A 45 102.44 -20.22 -44.70
CA ASN A 45 103.82 -20.44 -44.31
C ASN A 45 104.04 -19.99 -42.86
N ALA A 46 103.89 -20.94 -41.92
CA ALA A 46 104.08 -20.69 -40.50
C ALA A 46 105.53 -20.29 -40.14
N SER A 47 106.52 -20.67 -40.96
CA SER A 47 107.93 -20.30 -40.75
C SER A 47 108.23 -18.83 -41.10
N ALA A 48 107.46 -18.23 -42.02
CA ALA A 48 107.62 -16.83 -42.40
C ALA A 48 107.12 -15.84 -41.31
N ILE A 49 106.20 -16.28 -40.45
CA ILE A 49 105.67 -15.52 -39.31
C ILE A 49 105.71 -16.39 -38.04
N PRO A 50 106.85 -16.42 -37.31
CA PRO A 50 106.99 -17.19 -36.09
C PRO A 50 105.95 -16.78 -35.04
N GLU A 51 105.33 -17.76 -34.36
CA GLU A 51 104.38 -17.48 -33.28
C GLU A 51 105.08 -16.84 -32.08
N GLY A 52 104.50 -15.76 -31.55
CA GLY A 52 105.01 -15.05 -30.37
C GLY A 52 105.95 -13.87 -30.66
N GLN A 53 106.41 -13.65 -31.89
CA GLN A 53 107.15 -12.44 -32.26
C GLN A 53 106.24 -11.39 -32.91
N PHE A 54 106.30 -10.15 -32.41
CA PHE A 54 105.60 -9.04 -33.04
C PHE A 54 106.30 -8.65 -34.36
N ILE A 55 105.65 -8.96 -35.48
CA ILE A 55 106.04 -8.51 -36.81
C ILE A 55 104.96 -7.56 -37.32
N ASP A 56 105.40 -6.35 -37.71
CA ASP A 56 104.57 -5.34 -38.35
C ASP A 56 103.82 -5.94 -39.55
N SER A 57 102.53 -5.62 -39.70
CA SER A 57 101.67 -6.25 -40.70
C SER A 57 102.15 -6.04 -42.14
N LYS A 58 102.84 -4.92 -42.43
CA LYS A 58 103.45 -4.68 -43.75
C LYS A 58 104.65 -5.58 -43.96
N LYS A 59 105.58 -5.64 -43.01
CA LYS A 59 106.75 -6.54 -43.07
C LYS A 59 106.35 -8.02 -43.10
N ALA A 60 105.31 -8.40 -42.38
CA ALA A 60 104.78 -9.76 -42.38
C ALA A 60 104.21 -10.13 -43.76
N SER A 61 103.49 -9.20 -44.40
CA SER A 61 102.95 -9.40 -45.74
C SER A 61 104.04 -9.43 -46.81
N GLU A 62 105.09 -8.60 -46.69
CA GLU A 62 106.28 -8.62 -47.54
C GLU A 62 107.04 -9.95 -47.42
N LYS A 63 107.25 -10.45 -46.19
CA LYS A 63 107.88 -11.76 -45.97
C LYS A 63 107.03 -12.92 -46.50
N LEU A 64 105.71 -12.89 -46.27
CA LEU A 64 104.81 -13.91 -46.81
C LEU A 64 104.86 -13.93 -48.34
N LEU A 65 104.73 -12.77 -48.98
CA LEU A 65 104.79 -12.67 -50.45
C LEU A 65 106.18 -12.93 -51.03
N GLY A 66 107.26 -12.70 -50.29
CA GLY A 66 108.61 -13.10 -50.70
C GLY A 66 108.90 -14.60 -50.46
N SER A 67 108.15 -15.24 -49.56
CA SER A 67 108.26 -16.68 -49.29
C SER A 67 107.44 -17.55 -50.25
N ILE A 68 106.52 -16.92 -50.98
CA ILE A 68 105.70 -17.53 -52.02
C ILE A 68 106.26 -16.99 -53.34
N ASP A 69 106.59 -17.85 -54.30
CA ASP A 69 107.30 -17.49 -55.53
C ASP A 69 106.39 -16.71 -56.52
N VAL A 70 105.94 -15.52 -56.11
CA VAL A 70 105.01 -14.65 -56.86
C VAL A 70 105.81 -13.55 -57.54
N ASP A 71 105.59 -13.39 -58.85
CA ASP A 71 106.26 -12.35 -59.64
C ASP A 71 105.95 -10.93 -59.11
N HIS A 72 107.01 -10.14 -58.91
CA HIS A 72 106.96 -8.76 -58.44
C HIS A 72 106.17 -7.81 -59.35
N THR A 73 105.87 -8.19 -60.59
CA THR A 73 104.99 -7.42 -61.48
C THR A 73 103.50 -7.55 -61.12
N GLN A 74 103.14 -8.55 -60.32
CA GLN A 74 101.74 -8.93 -60.06
C GLN A 74 101.16 -8.31 -58.78
N TYR A 75 102.00 -7.65 -57.98
CA TYR A 75 101.58 -6.96 -56.77
C TYR A 75 102.36 -5.67 -56.55
N LYS A 76 101.78 -4.76 -55.77
CA LYS A 76 102.39 -3.50 -55.36
C LYS A 76 102.07 -3.18 -53.91
N PHE A 77 103.09 -2.77 -53.17
CA PHE A 77 102.93 -2.32 -51.79
C PHE A 77 102.50 -0.85 -51.74
N GLY A 78 101.33 -0.59 -51.16
CA GLY A 78 100.87 0.75 -50.82
C GLY A 78 101.38 1.18 -49.44
N HIS A 79 100.82 2.28 -48.93
CA HIS A 79 101.10 2.73 -47.56
C HIS A 79 100.33 1.89 -46.52
N THR A 80 99.09 1.49 -46.82
CA THR A 80 98.19 0.79 -45.86
C THR A 80 97.62 -0.52 -46.40
N LYS A 81 97.79 -0.80 -47.70
CA LYS A 81 97.18 -1.94 -48.39
C LYS A 81 98.16 -2.61 -49.35
N VAL A 82 98.05 -3.93 -49.47
CA VAL A 82 98.64 -4.71 -50.57
C VAL A 82 97.70 -4.62 -51.76
N GLN A 83 98.21 -4.23 -52.93
CA GLN A 83 97.43 -4.17 -54.17
C GLN A 83 97.88 -5.28 -55.12
N THR A 84 96.97 -6.10 -55.63
CA THR A 84 97.33 -7.29 -56.42
C THR A 84 96.49 -7.42 -57.69
N LEU A 85 97.06 -8.07 -58.70
CA LEU A 85 96.32 -8.53 -59.87
C LEU A 85 95.46 -9.73 -59.47
N LEU A 86 94.20 -9.72 -59.89
CA LEU A 86 93.14 -10.62 -59.41
C LEU A 86 93.47 -12.11 -59.63
N ASP A 87 94.28 -12.40 -60.65
CA ASP A 87 94.46 -13.77 -61.17
C ASP A 87 95.61 -14.54 -60.51
N SER A 88 96.50 -13.87 -59.77
CA SER A 88 97.74 -14.51 -59.27
C SER A 88 97.62 -15.05 -57.85
N LEU A 89 97.09 -14.24 -56.92
CA LEU A 89 96.96 -14.65 -55.51
C LEU A 89 95.88 -15.71 -55.30
N THR A 90 94.78 -15.62 -56.03
CA THR A 90 93.65 -16.55 -55.90
C THR A 90 94.02 -17.94 -56.41
N ALA A 91 94.76 -18.01 -57.53
CA ALA A 91 95.27 -19.26 -58.08
C ALA A 91 96.32 -19.92 -57.15
N CYS A 92 97.24 -19.13 -56.60
CA CYS A 92 98.25 -19.62 -55.66
C CYS A 92 97.62 -20.08 -54.32
N LEU A 93 96.60 -19.37 -53.83
CA LEU A 93 95.81 -19.74 -52.65
C LEU A 93 95.10 -21.08 -52.81
N CYS A 94 94.47 -21.26 -53.96
CA CYS A 94 93.66 -22.43 -54.26
C CYS A 94 94.49 -23.71 -54.33
N PHE A 95 95.78 -23.59 -54.65
CA PHE A 95 96.73 -24.70 -54.65
C PHE A 95 97.23 -25.00 -53.22
N ALA A 96 97.57 -23.96 -52.45
CA ALA A 96 98.15 -24.13 -51.12
C ALA A 96 97.15 -24.55 -50.02
N LEU A 97 95.86 -24.21 -50.15
CA LEU A 97 94.83 -24.55 -49.15
C LEU A 97 94.14 -25.90 -49.37
N ARG A 98 94.40 -26.58 -50.49
CA ARG A 98 93.60 -27.76 -50.89
C ARG A 98 94.04 -29.09 -50.28
N ASP A 99 95.28 -29.22 -49.76
CA ASP A 99 95.94 -30.53 -49.82
C ASP A 99 96.50 -31.18 -48.53
N SER A 100 96.06 -30.86 -47.30
CA SER A 100 96.30 -31.86 -46.22
C SER A 100 95.37 -31.85 -45.00
N ASP A 101 95.17 -30.77 -44.23
CA ASP A 101 94.85 -31.00 -42.80
C ASP A 101 93.51 -30.44 -42.24
N ILE A 102 92.69 -29.74 -43.04
CA ILE A 102 91.58 -28.93 -42.49
C ILE A 102 90.19 -29.61 -42.50
N LYS A 103 89.89 -30.51 -43.45
CA LYS A 103 88.54 -31.10 -43.63
C LYS A 103 88.00 -31.95 -42.45
N PRO A 104 88.78 -32.85 -41.81
CA PRO A 104 88.23 -33.71 -40.75
C PRO A 104 87.95 -32.96 -39.44
N LEU A 105 88.74 -31.93 -39.12
CA LEU A 105 88.55 -31.11 -37.91
C LEU A 105 87.24 -30.30 -37.94
N LEU A 106 86.80 -29.89 -39.13
CA LEU A 106 85.60 -29.08 -39.32
C LEU A 106 84.32 -29.89 -39.04
N LYS A 107 84.26 -31.15 -39.48
CA LYS A 107 83.10 -32.04 -39.23
C LYS A 107 82.93 -32.39 -37.75
N SER A 108 84.04 -32.60 -37.02
CA SER A 108 83.99 -32.87 -35.58
C SER A 108 83.41 -31.68 -34.81
N ALA A 109 83.89 -30.47 -35.12
CA ALA A 109 83.43 -29.24 -34.49
C ALA A 109 81.95 -28.92 -34.77
N GLU A 110 81.44 -29.25 -35.97
CA GLU A 110 80.02 -29.10 -36.31
C GLU A 110 79.13 -30.05 -35.48
N SER A 111 79.51 -31.32 -35.34
CA SER A 111 78.74 -32.31 -34.57
C SER A 111 78.69 -32.01 -33.06
N GLU A 112 79.78 -31.47 -32.49
CA GLU A 112 79.80 -31.05 -31.08
C GLU A 112 78.89 -29.84 -30.84
N LYS A 113 78.83 -28.91 -31.79
CA LYS A 113 77.94 -27.74 -31.72
C LYS A 113 76.46 -28.14 -31.80
N GLU A 114 76.11 -29.11 -32.65
CA GLU A 114 74.74 -29.63 -32.73
C GLU A 114 74.33 -30.34 -31.44
N MET A 115 75.22 -31.13 -30.83
CA MET A 115 74.96 -31.78 -29.55
C MET A 115 74.80 -30.77 -28.41
N ALA A 116 75.57 -29.67 -28.41
CA ALA A 116 75.43 -28.60 -27.43
C ALA A 116 74.08 -27.87 -27.59
N ASN A 117 73.68 -27.55 -28.83
CA ASN A 117 72.40 -26.90 -29.10
C ASN A 117 71.21 -27.77 -28.67
N MET A 118 71.22 -29.08 -28.97
CA MET A 118 70.14 -29.99 -28.54
C MET A 118 70.03 -30.09 -27.02
N LYS A 119 71.15 -30.06 -26.29
CA LYS A 119 71.13 -30.04 -24.82
C LYS A 119 70.53 -28.75 -24.28
N GLU A 120 70.86 -27.61 -24.88
CA GLU A 120 70.29 -26.31 -24.50
C GLU A 120 68.78 -26.26 -24.77
N GLU A 121 68.33 -26.76 -25.92
CA GLU A 121 66.90 -26.86 -26.26
C GLU A 121 66.15 -27.82 -25.34
N PHE A 122 66.77 -28.95 -24.97
CA PHE A 122 66.18 -29.90 -24.01
C PHE A 122 65.99 -29.28 -22.62
N GLU A 123 66.98 -28.54 -22.11
CA GLU A 123 66.83 -27.87 -20.81
C GLU A 123 65.79 -26.74 -20.87
N LYS A 124 65.74 -25.95 -21.95
CA LYS A 124 64.69 -24.93 -22.14
C LYS A 124 63.29 -25.52 -22.14
N THR A 125 63.06 -26.57 -22.94
CA THR A 125 61.75 -27.24 -23.03
C THR A 125 61.35 -27.89 -21.71
N LYS A 126 62.30 -28.44 -20.95
CA LYS A 126 62.07 -28.98 -19.60
C LYS A 126 61.69 -27.90 -18.59
N GLU A 127 62.35 -26.74 -18.62
CA GLU A 127 61.96 -25.59 -17.77
C GLU A 127 60.58 -25.04 -18.14
N GLU A 128 60.26 -24.95 -19.43
CA GLU A 128 58.94 -24.51 -19.90
C GLU A 128 57.83 -25.48 -19.50
N LEU A 129 58.09 -26.79 -19.60
CA LEU A 129 57.16 -27.82 -19.14
C LEU A 129 56.88 -27.69 -17.64
N ALA A 130 57.92 -27.54 -16.81
CA ALA A 130 57.76 -27.36 -15.37
C ALA A 130 56.96 -26.09 -15.02
N LYS A 131 57.21 -24.98 -15.72
CA LYS A 131 56.43 -23.73 -15.56
C LYS A 131 54.97 -23.91 -15.98
N SER A 132 54.72 -24.63 -17.07
CA SER A 132 53.37 -24.93 -17.55
C SER A 132 52.59 -25.81 -16.56
N GLU A 133 53.23 -26.85 -16.02
CA GLU A 133 52.63 -27.72 -15.00
C GLU A 133 52.31 -26.99 -13.70
N ALA A 134 53.18 -26.08 -13.25
CA ALA A 134 52.93 -25.24 -12.09
C ALA A 134 51.71 -24.32 -12.31
N LYS A 135 51.63 -23.66 -13.47
CA LYS A 135 50.48 -22.82 -13.85
C LYS A 135 49.18 -23.64 -13.95
N ARG A 136 49.24 -24.86 -14.50
CA ARG A 136 48.08 -25.75 -14.58
C ARG A 136 47.51 -26.06 -13.20
N LYS A 137 48.37 -26.40 -12.23
CA LYS A 137 47.93 -26.66 -10.84
C LYS A 137 47.29 -25.43 -10.19
N GLU A 138 47.89 -24.26 -10.36
CA GLU A 138 47.32 -23.01 -9.81
C GLU A 138 45.94 -22.70 -10.41
N LEU A 139 45.75 -22.93 -11.71
CA LEU A 139 44.46 -22.74 -12.37
C LEU A 139 43.43 -23.79 -11.94
N GLU A 140 43.84 -25.03 -11.73
CA GLU A 140 42.96 -26.10 -11.21
C GLU A 140 42.47 -25.75 -9.80
N GLU A 141 43.33 -25.27 -8.91
CA GLU A 141 42.93 -24.81 -7.57
C GLU A 141 41.96 -23.63 -7.62
N LYS A 142 42.19 -22.66 -8.52
CA LYS A 142 41.27 -21.53 -8.75
C LYS A 142 39.92 -22.00 -9.29
N MET A 143 39.90 -22.96 -10.21
CA MET A 143 38.66 -23.54 -10.73
C MET A 143 37.85 -24.21 -9.62
N VAL A 144 38.50 -24.96 -8.73
CA VAL A 144 37.81 -25.61 -7.60
C VAL A 144 37.17 -24.58 -6.68
N LYS A 145 37.88 -23.49 -6.36
CA LYS A 145 37.33 -22.39 -5.54
C LYS A 145 36.12 -21.74 -6.20
N LEU A 146 36.21 -21.42 -7.49
CA LEU A 146 35.09 -20.82 -8.24
C LEU A 146 33.87 -21.75 -8.32
N VAL A 147 34.09 -23.06 -8.47
CA VAL A 147 32.99 -24.04 -8.45
C VAL A 147 32.33 -24.10 -7.08
N GLN A 148 33.11 -24.04 -6.00
CA GLN A 148 32.58 -24.01 -4.65
C GLN A 148 31.76 -22.73 -4.38
N GLU A 149 32.32 -21.55 -4.69
CA GLU A 149 31.61 -20.27 -4.57
C GLU A 149 30.31 -20.25 -5.38
N LYS A 150 30.34 -20.80 -6.60
CA LYS A 150 29.13 -20.94 -7.43
C LYS A 150 28.06 -21.78 -6.74
N ASN A 151 28.43 -22.91 -6.15
CA ASN A 151 27.49 -23.79 -5.46
C ASN A 151 26.91 -23.13 -4.20
N ASP A 152 27.75 -22.42 -3.43
CA ASP A 152 27.32 -21.69 -2.25
C ASP A 152 26.34 -20.57 -2.61
N LEU A 153 26.63 -19.79 -3.65
CA LEU A 153 25.71 -18.77 -4.18
C LEU A 153 24.41 -19.39 -4.70
N GLN A 154 24.46 -20.55 -5.36
CA GLN A 154 23.27 -21.23 -5.83
C GLN A 154 22.36 -21.68 -4.67
N LEU A 155 22.94 -22.15 -3.57
CA LEU A 155 22.19 -22.49 -2.36
C LEU A 155 21.58 -21.24 -1.71
N GLN A 156 22.33 -20.14 -1.66
CA GLN A 156 21.80 -18.88 -1.12
C GLN A 156 20.64 -18.35 -1.95
N VAL A 157 20.77 -18.35 -3.28
CA VAL A 157 19.70 -17.93 -4.20
C VAL A 157 18.45 -18.79 -4.01
N GLN A 158 18.60 -20.11 -3.83
CA GLN A 158 17.46 -20.99 -3.57
C GLN A 158 16.78 -20.65 -2.22
N ALA A 159 17.56 -20.42 -1.16
CA ALA A 159 17.00 -20.06 0.15
C ALA A 159 16.28 -18.70 0.12
N GLU A 160 16.83 -17.72 -0.60
CA GLU A 160 16.20 -16.42 -0.80
C GLU A 160 14.93 -16.53 -1.66
N ALA A 161 14.92 -17.40 -2.68
CA ALA A 161 13.72 -17.66 -3.48
C ALA A 161 12.60 -18.31 -2.67
N ASP A 162 12.92 -19.27 -1.80
CA ASP A 162 11.94 -19.90 -0.91
C ASP A 162 11.40 -18.88 0.12
N SER A 163 12.27 -18.04 0.69
CA SER A 163 11.86 -16.96 1.60
C SER A 163 11.01 -15.90 0.91
N LEU A 164 11.25 -15.63 -0.38
CA LEU A 164 10.44 -14.71 -1.17
C LEU A 164 9.06 -15.30 -1.42
N ALA A 165 8.96 -16.58 -1.78
CA ALA A 165 7.69 -17.28 -1.98
C ALA A 165 6.82 -17.26 -0.71
N ASP A 166 7.42 -17.50 0.47
CA ASP A 166 6.73 -17.39 1.76
C ASP A 166 6.21 -15.97 2.02
N ALA A 167 6.98 -14.95 1.64
CA ALA A 167 6.58 -13.55 1.78
C ALA A 167 5.45 -13.16 0.81
N GLU A 168 5.50 -13.67 -0.42
CA GLU A 168 4.44 -13.51 -1.42
C GLU A 168 3.12 -14.14 -0.94
N GLU A 169 3.15 -15.36 -0.39
CA GLU A 169 1.96 -16.01 0.15
C GLU A 169 1.32 -15.19 1.29
N ARG A 170 2.15 -14.66 2.20
CA ARG A 170 1.66 -13.78 3.28
C ARG A 170 1.04 -12.49 2.72
N CYS A 171 1.64 -11.89 1.69
CA CYS A 171 1.08 -10.71 1.03
C CYS A 171 -0.29 -11.03 0.39
N ASP A 172 -0.42 -12.17 -0.29
CA ASP A 172 -1.70 -12.60 -0.88
C ASP A 172 -2.78 -12.83 0.17
N GLN A 173 -2.43 -13.44 1.30
CA GLN A 173 -3.36 -13.61 2.44
C GLN A 173 -3.80 -12.26 3.02
N LEU A 174 -2.88 -11.30 3.15
CA LEU A 174 -3.20 -9.94 3.60
C LEU A 174 -4.10 -9.20 2.59
N ILE A 175 -3.87 -9.35 1.30
CA ILE A 175 -4.70 -8.76 0.24
C ILE A 175 -6.13 -9.32 0.32
N LYS A 176 -6.29 -10.64 0.46
CA LYS A 176 -7.61 -11.27 0.63
C LYS A 176 -8.34 -10.74 1.87
N THR A 177 -7.62 -10.63 2.98
CA THR A 177 -8.18 -10.10 4.24
C THR A 177 -8.57 -8.63 4.10
N LYS A 178 -7.74 -7.82 3.44
CA LYS A 178 -8.02 -6.41 3.16
C LYS A 178 -9.32 -6.25 2.36
N ILE A 179 -9.51 -7.03 1.30
CA ILE A 179 -10.74 -6.99 0.49
C ILE A 179 -11.97 -7.32 1.34
N GLN A 180 -11.88 -8.32 2.23
CA GLN A 180 -12.98 -8.67 3.15
C GLN A 180 -13.27 -7.54 4.15
N LEU A 181 -12.24 -6.89 4.68
CA LEU A 181 -12.41 -5.76 5.60
C LEU A 181 -13.01 -4.55 4.89
N GLU A 182 -12.57 -4.23 3.67
CA GLU A 182 -13.15 -3.15 2.86
C GLU A 182 -14.63 -3.41 2.55
N ALA A 183 -15.01 -4.65 2.26
CA ALA A 183 -16.40 -5.03 2.08
C ALA A 183 -17.23 -4.82 3.35
N LYS A 184 -16.73 -5.26 4.52
CA LYS A 184 -17.39 -5.05 5.81
C LYS A 184 -17.53 -3.57 6.16
N VAL A 185 -16.52 -2.76 5.87
CA VAL A 185 -16.58 -1.31 6.11
C VAL A 185 -17.68 -0.68 5.27
N LYS A 186 -17.81 -1.05 3.98
CA LYS A 186 -18.91 -0.57 3.14
C LYS A 186 -20.27 -0.95 3.69
N GLU A 187 -20.48 -2.22 4.04
CA GLU A 187 -21.74 -2.71 4.62
C GLU A 187 -22.12 -1.95 5.90
N VAL A 188 -21.17 -1.75 6.82
CA VAL A 188 -21.41 -1.01 8.06
C VAL A 188 -21.69 0.47 7.80
N THR A 189 -21.04 1.06 6.79
CA THR A 189 -21.26 2.48 6.42
C THR A 189 -22.66 2.67 5.83
N GLU A 190 -23.06 1.83 4.88
CA GLU A 190 -24.42 1.87 4.29
C GLU A 190 -25.49 1.69 5.38
N ARG A 191 -25.29 0.73 6.30
CA ARG A 191 -26.22 0.54 7.42
C ARG A 191 -26.27 1.75 8.37
N ALA A 192 -25.14 2.42 8.60
CA ALA A 192 -25.13 3.62 9.44
C ALA A 192 -25.89 4.78 8.78
N GLU A 193 -25.76 4.95 7.46
CA GLU A 193 -26.51 5.94 6.68
C GLU A 193 -28.02 5.66 6.74
N ASP A 194 -28.45 4.40 6.59
CA ASP A 194 -29.86 4.01 6.72
C ASP A 194 -30.43 4.33 8.12
N GLU A 195 -29.67 4.04 9.18
CA GLU A 195 -30.09 4.33 10.57
C GLU A 195 -30.14 5.84 10.85
N GLU A 196 -29.24 6.63 10.25
CA GLU A 196 -29.30 8.10 10.32
C GLU A 196 -30.55 8.66 9.63
N GLU A 197 -30.93 8.12 8.46
CA GLU A 197 -32.17 8.48 7.77
C GLU A 197 -33.39 8.15 8.63
N ILE A 198 -33.47 6.92 9.15
CA ILE A 198 -34.57 6.49 10.04
C ILE A 198 -34.65 7.38 11.29
N ASN A 199 -33.51 7.74 11.88
CA ASN A 199 -33.48 8.61 13.05
C ASN A 199 -33.97 10.04 12.73
N ALA A 200 -33.61 10.58 11.56
CA ALA A 200 -34.14 11.85 11.09
C ALA A 200 -35.66 11.79 10.87
N GLU A 201 -36.17 10.71 10.27
CA GLU A 201 -37.62 10.49 10.11
C GLU A 201 -38.35 10.39 11.45
N LEU A 202 -37.81 9.63 12.41
CA LEU A 202 -38.37 9.47 13.74
C LEU A 202 -38.38 10.79 14.49
N THR A 203 -37.32 11.58 14.37
CA THR A 203 -37.24 12.92 14.98
C THR A 203 -38.28 13.87 14.38
N ALA A 204 -38.50 13.82 13.06
CA ALA A 204 -39.53 14.60 12.40
C ALA A 204 -40.95 14.17 12.83
N LYS A 205 -41.22 12.86 12.93
CA LYS A 205 -42.50 12.32 13.44
C LYS A 205 -42.71 12.70 14.90
N LYS A 206 -41.68 12.59 15.73
CA LYS A 206 -41.73 13.00 17.14
C LYS A 206 -42.13 14.46 17.28
N ARG A 207 -41.52 15.36 16.51
CA ARG A 207 -41.85 16.78 16.55
C ARG A 207 -43.31 17.06 16.18
N LYS A 208 -43.83 16.39 15.14
CA LYS A 208 -45.26 16.50 14.77
C LYS A 208 -46.18 16.05 15.90
N LEU A 209 -45.87 14.93 16.54
CA LEU A 209 -46.65 14.43 17.68
C LEU A 209 -46.55 15.36 18.90
N GLU A 210 -45.39 15.96 19.15
CA GLU A 210 -45.22 16.96 20.20
C GLU A 210 -46.06 18.22 19.93
N ASP A 211 -46.09 18.69 18.67
CA ASP A 211 -46.91 19.82 18.24
C ASP A 211 -48.41 19.48 18.43
N GLU A 212 -48.88 18.32 17.94
CA GLU A 212 -50.27 17.85 18.12
C GLU A 212 -50.66 17.71 19.60
N CYS A 213 -49.78 17.15 20.44
CA CYS A 213 -50.01 17.05 21.88
C CYS A 213 -50.11 18.44 22.54
N SER A 214 -49.36 19.43 22.06
CA SER A 214 -49.42 20.80 22.59
C SER A 214 -50.73 21.50 22.21
N GLU A 215 -51.22 21.28 20.99
CA GLU A 215 -52.51 21.79 20.52
C GLU A 215 -53.66 21.17 21.32
N LEU A 216 -53.67 19.84 21.47
CA LEU A 216 -54.70 19.16 22.26
C LEU A 216 -54.72 19.61 23.73
N LYS A 217 -53.56 19.89 24.33
CA LYS A 217 -53.50 20.45 25.70
C LYS A 217 -54.17 21.82 25.77
N LYS A 218 -53.91 22.68 24.79
CA LYS A 218 -54.53 24.00 24.71
C LYS A 218 -56.04 23.90 24.53
N ASP A 219 -56.51 22.99 23.68
CA ASP A 219 -57.93 22.74 23.48
C ASP A 219 -58.61 22.23 24.76
N ILE A 220 -57.93 21.38 25.54
CA ILE A 220 -58.41 20.94 26.86
C ILE A 220 -58.54 22.13 27.81
N ASP A 221 -57.51 22.97 27.92
CA ASP A 221 -57.54 24.16 28.80
C ASP A 221 -58.68 25.13 28.40
N ASP A 222 -58.88 25.36 27.10
CA ASP A 222 -59.96 26.20 26.56
C ASP A 222 -61.36 25.59 26.84
N LEU A 223 -61.50 24.27 26.75
CA LEU A 223 -62.72 23.55 27.10
C LEU A 223 -63.00 23.60 28.60
N GLU A 224 -61.99 23.47 29.45
CA GLU A 224 -62.13 23.59 30.92
C GLU A 224 -62.61 25.00 31.32
N LEU A 225 -62.06 26.05 30.71
CA LEU A 225 -62.52 27.42 30.90
C LEU A 225 -63.98 27.60 30.46
N THR A 226 -64.35 27.00 29.33
CA THR A 226 -65.73 27.04 28.82
C THR A 226 -66.68 26.29 29.75
N LEU A 227 -66.28 25.13 30.26
CA LEU A 227 -67.05 24.34 31.22
C LEU A 227 -67.30 25.14 32.49
N ALA A 228 -66.26 25.74 33.07
CA ALA A 228 -66.38 26.57 34.28
C ALA A 228 -67.34 27.76 34.08
N LYS A 229 -67.32 28.37 32.89
CA LYS A 229 -68.26 29.45 32.54
C LYS A 229 -69.70 28.94 32.48
N VAL A 230 -69.94 27.82 31.79
CA VAL A 230 -71.26 27.19 31.67
C VAL A 230 -71.78 26.76 33.04
N GLU A 231 -70.93 26.21 33.91
CA GLU A 231 -71.30 25.85 35.29
C GLU A 231 -71.74 27.08 36.09
N LYS A 232 -71.03 28.21 35.96
CA LYS A 232 -71.41 29.46 36.63
C LYS A 232 -72.74 30.00 36.11
N GLU A 233 -72.98 29.94 34.80
CA GLU A 233 -74.25 30.32 34.18
C GLU A 233 -75.39 29.40 34.63
N LYS A 234 -75.16 28.09 34.66
CA LYS A 234 -76.10 27.09 35.21
C LYS A 234 -76.45 27.42 36.65
N HIS A 235 -75.47 27.72 37.49
CA HIS A 235 -75.74 28.00 38.90
C HIS A 235 -76.54 29.30 39.07
N ALA A 236 -76.28 30.30 38.21
CA ALA A 236 -77.08 31.51 38.17
C ALA A 236 -78.53 31.26 37.71
N THR A 237 -78.76 30.37 36.74
CA THR A 237 -80.13 30.00 36.29
C THR A 237 -80.84 29.14 37.33
N GLU A 238 -80.16 28.19 37.97
CA GLU A 238 -80.71 27.41 39.09
C GLU A 238 -81.20 28.30 40.22
N ASN A 239 -80.42 29.31 40.60
CA ASN A 239 -80.83 30.29 41.62
C ASN A 239 -82.06 31.09 41.20
N LYS A 240 -82.14 31.52 39.93
CA LYS A 240 -83.35 32.19 39.41
C LYS A 240 -84.58 31.28 39.46
N VAL A 241 -84.42 30.02 39.05
CA VAL A 241 -85.51 29.03 39.08
C VAL A 241 -85.95 28.79 40.51
N LYS A 242 -85.02 28.65 41.46
CA LYS A 242 -85.34 28.49 42.88
C LYS A 242 -86.16 29.68 43.42
N ASN A 243 -85.72 30.90 43.17
CA ASN A 243 -86.44 32.11 43.58
C ASN A 243 -87.85 32.17 42.98
N LEU A 244 -87.99 31.91 41.67
CA LEU A 244 -89.30 31.90 41.02
C LEU A 244 -90.21 30.79 41.57
N THR A 245 -89.64 29.64 41.95
CA THR A 245 -90.38 28.53 42.56
C THR A 245 -90.89 28.91 43.96
N GLU A 246 -90.06 29.61 44.76
CA GLU A 246 -90.45 30.14 46.07
C GLU A 246 -91.55 31.20 45.94
N GLU A 247 -91.45 32.10 44.96
CA GLU A 247 -92.50 33.07 44.64
C GLU A 247 -93.80 32.38 44.21
N MET A 248 -93.72 31.36 43.36
CA MET A 248 -94.88 30.56 42.96
C MET A 248 -95.55 29.89 44.17
N ALA A 249 -94.77 29.30 45.08
CA ALA A 249 -95.31 28.68 46.29
C ALA A 249 -96.01 29.72 47.21
N ALA A 250 -95.44 30.92 47.35
CA ALA A 250 -96.06 32.00 48.12
C ALA A 250 -97.39 32.49 47.47
N LEU A 251 -97.42 32.56 46.14
CA LEU A 251 -98.65 32.86 45.40
C LEU A 251 -99.69 31.76 45.58
N ASP A 252 -99.30 30.48 45.53
CA ASP A 252 -100.19 29.34 45.78
C ASP A 252 -100.78 29.38 47.20
N GLU A 253 -99.97 29.69 48.23
CA GLU A 253 -100.48 29.89 49.59
C GLU A 253 -101.49 31.03 49.67
N THR A 254 -101.24 32.12 48.96
CA THR A 254 -102.15 33.27 48.88
C THR A 254 -103.45 32.89 48.18
N ILE A 255 -103.39 32.12 47.09
CA ILE A 255 -104.56 31.58 46.40
C ILE A 255 -105.36 30.69 47.35
N VAL A 256 -104.72 29.82 48.13
CA VAL A 256 -105.42 28.97 49.12
C VAL A 256 -106.11 29.81 50.18
N LYS A 257 -105.48 30.87 50.70
CA LYS A 257 -106.09 31.80 51.66
C LYS A 257 -107.30 32.50 51.07
N LEU A 258 -107.17 33.09 49.89
CA LEU A 258 -108.26 33.76 49.18
C LEU A 258 -109.40 32.79 48.85
N THR A 259 -109.09 31.53 48.52
CA THR A 259 -110.10 30.50 48.25
C THR A 259 -110.86 30.12 49.53
N LYS A 260 -110.18 30.05 50.69
CA LYS A 260 -110.82 29.84 51.99
C LYS A 260 -111.69 31.03 52.39
N GLU A 261 -111.21 32.26 52.23
CA GLU A 261 -112.00 33.47 52.48
C GLU A 261 -113.22 33.55 51.57
N LYS A 262 -113.05 33.24 50.27
CA LYS A 262 -114.16 33.16 49.32
C LYS A 262 -115.21 32.14 49.79
N LYS A 263 -114.79 30.96 50.26
CA LYS A 263 -115.70 29.94 50.77
C LYS A 263 -116.42 30.39 52.05
N ALA A 264 -115.70 31.01 52.99
CA ALA A 264 -116.29 31.56 54.20
C ALA A 264 -117.30 32.69 53.90
N LEU A 265 -116.99 33.56 52.93
CA LEU A 265 -117.92 34.58 52.44
C LEU A 265 -119.14 33.99 51.74
N GLN A 266 -118.99 32.89 50.99
CA GLN A 266 -120.12 32.17 50.41
C GLN A 266 -121.00 31.53 51.48
N GLU A 267 -120.41 30.93 52.51
CA GLU A 267 -121.13 30.36 53.66
C GLU A 267 -121.86 31.46 54.47
N ALA A 268 -121.21 32.60 54.71
CA ALA A 268 -121.84 33.77 55.34
C ALA A 268 -122.97 34.37 54.49
N HIS A 269 -122.80 34.41 53.17
CA HIS A 269 -123.84 34.85 52.24
C HIS A 269 -125.04 33.91 52.26
N GLN A 270 -124.82 32.59 52.28
CA GLN A 270 -125.89 31.60 52.41
C GLN A 270 -126.62 31.73 53.75
N GLN A 271 -125.89 31.91 54.85
CA GLN A 271 -126.48 32.18 56.17
C GLN A 271 -127.36 33.44 56.15
N THR A 272 -126.92 34.50 55.48
CA THR A 272 -127.69 35.75 55.35
C THR A 272 -128.94 35.57 54.49
N LEU A 273 -128.88 34.73 53.44
CA LEU A 273 -130.05 34.38 52.63
C LEU A 273 -131.06 33.56 53.45
N ASP A 274 -130.59 32.62 54.27
CA ASP A 274 -131.44 31.83 55.15
C ASP A 274 -132.10 32.71 56.24
N ASP A 275 -131.35 33.68 56.80
CA ASP A 275 -131.89 34.68 57.75
C ASP A 275 -132.92 35.62 57.08
N LEU A 276 -132.68 36.04 55.83
CA LEU A 276 -133.62 36.86 55.06
C LEU A 276 -134.91 36.09 54.75
N GLN A 277 -134.81 34.80 54.42
CA GLN A 277 -135.97 33.92 54.21
C GLN A 277 -136.79 33.76 55.50
N ALA A 278 -136.13 33.64 56.67
CA ALA A 278 -136.79 33.61 57.97
C ALA A 278 -137.52 34.92 58.31
N GLU A 279 -136.98 36.08 57.90
CA GLU A 279 -137.64 37.37 58.06
C GLU A 279 -138.80 37.59 57.05
N GLU A 280 -138.69 37.09 55.82
CA GLU A 280 -139.81 37.08 54.86
C GLU A 280 -140.97 36.19 55.32
N ASP A 281 -140.68 35.04 55.94
CA ASP A 281 -141.68 34.16 56.53
C ASP A 281 -142.35 34.78 57.78
N LYS A 282 -141.62 35.59 58.56
CA LYS A 282 -142.19 36.42 59.65
C LYS A 282 -143.11 37.54 59.13
N VAL A 283 -142.77 38.19 58.02
CA VAL A 283 -143.61 39.26 57.43
C VAL A 283 -144.91 38.70 56.84
N ASN A 284 -144.87 37.51 56.25
CA ASN A 284 -146.06 36.83 55.70
C ASN A 284 -147.00 36.27 56.79
N THR A 285 -146.46 35.88 57.94
CA THR A 285 -147.26 35.46 59.11
C THR A 285 -147.84 36.65 59.88
N LEU A 286 -147.13 37.78 59.97
CA LEU A 286 -147.61 39.02 60.61
C LEU A 286 -148.77 39.72 59.85
N THR A 287 -148.92 39.47 58.54
CA THR A 287 -149.98 40.09 57.72
C THR A 287 -151.32 39.31 57.76
N LYS A 288 -151.33 38.05 58.23
CA LYS A 288 -152.54 37.22 58.35
C LYS A 288 -153.07 37.06 59.79
N ALA A 289 -152.32 37.49 60.80
CA ALA A 289 -152.63 37.30 62.23
C ALA A 289 -153.16 38.56 62.97
N LYS A 290 -153.77 39.53 62.25
CA LYS A 290 -154.29 40.80 62.83
C LYS A 290 -155.83 40.93 62.83
N THR A 291 -156.59 40.02 62.21
CA THR A 291 -158.04 40.24 61.94
C THR A 291 -158.99 39.13 62.42
N LYS A 292 -158.61 38.41 63.48
CA LYS A 292 -159.50 37.54 64.29
C LYS A 292 -158.79 37.24 65.62
N LEU A 293 -158.70 38.25 66.49
CA LEU A 293 -159.57 38.47 67.67
C LEU A 293 -159.32 37.43 68.76
N GLU A 294 -158.81 37.86 69.92
CA GLU A 294 -159.65 38.07 71.11
C GLU A 294 -160.50 36.84 71.44
N GLN A 295 -159.93 35.87 72.15
CA GLN A 295 -160.54 35.20 73.31
C GLN A 295 -159.51 34.19 73.86
N GLN A 296 -159.13 34.40 75.12
CA GLN A 296 -158.77 33.43 76.18
C GLN A 296 -158.14 32.07 75.75
N VAL A 297 -156.90 31.80 76.15
CA VAL A 297 -156.47 31.22 77.45
C VAL A 297 -156.57 29.70 77.46
N ASP A 298 -155.43 29.10 77.85
CA ASP A 298 -155.19 27.75 78.36
C ASP A 298 -155.51 26.55 77.46
N ASP A 299 -154.46 25.87 77.00
CA ASP A 299 -153.92 24.74 77.76
C ASP A 299 -152.61 24.22 77.15
N LEU A 300 -151.66 24.06 78.06
CA LEU A 300 -150.69 22.98 78.23
C LEU A 300 -150.10 22.22 77.03
N GLU A 301 -148.81 21.95 77.24
CA GLU A 301 -148.05 20.79 76.76
C GLU A 301 -147.66 20.80 75.28
N GLU A 302 -146.45 20.51 74.87
CA GLU A 302 -145.19 20.15 75.52
C GLU A 302 -144.21 20.09 74.33
N ILE A 303 -142.92 20.19 74.64
CA ILE A 303 -141.79 19.61 73.91
C ILE A 303 -140.89 20.61 73.13
N SER A 304 -139.76 20.87 73.81
CA SER A 304 -138.40 21.10 73.29
C SER A 304 -137.92 22.54 73.08
N GLU A 305 -137.48 23.16 74.19
CA GLU A 305 -136.29 24.05 74.20
C GLU A 305 -135.22 23.35 75.06
N ARG A 306 -134.11 22.94 74.43
CA ARG A 306 -132.88 23.72 74.20
C ARG A 306 -132.18 24.11 75.49
N LEU A 307 -130.98 23.57 75.63
CA LEU A 307 -129.74 24.06 76.24
C LEU A 307 -128.95 22.77 76.58
N GLU A 308 -127.66 22.59 76.34
CA GLU A 308 -126.58 23.48 75.97
C GLU A 308 -125.42 22.52 75.61
N GLU A 309 -124.72 22.85 74.54
CA GLU A 309 -123.26 22.91 74.49
C GLU A 309 -122.44 22.05 75.47
N ALA A 310 -121.61 21.16 74.92
CA ALA A 310 -120.16 21.27 75.11
C ALA A 310 -119.41 20.18 74.32
N GLY A 311 -118.34 20.61 73.64
CA GLY A 311 -117.10 19.84 73.65
C GLY A 311 -116.88 18.85 72.51
N GLY A 312 -116.51 19.37 71.34
CA GLY A 312 -116.01 18.57 70.20
C GLY A 312 -114.58 18.93 69.80
N ALA A 313 -113.67 19.14 70.75
CA ALA A 313 -112.25 19.23 70.48
C ALA A 313 -111.64 17.82 70.43
N THR A 314 -111.64 17.12 69.29
CA THR A 314 -110.75 15.96 68.98
C THR A 314 -111.04 15.29 67.63
N ALA A 315 -110.63 15.89 66.50
CA ALA A 315 -110.54 15.13 65.23
C ALA A 315 -109.52 15.66 64.20
N ALA A 316 -109.19 16.96 64.18
CA ALA A 316 -108.30 17.52 63.15
C ALA A 316 -106.80 17.55 63.50
N GLN A 317 -106.44 17.29 64.77
CA GLN A 317 -105.05 17.40 65.25
C GLN A 317 -104.25 16.08 65.17
N LEU A 318 -104.90 14.94 64.92
CA LEU A 318 -104.29 13.61 64.94
C LEU A 318 -103.86 13.12 63.54
N GLU A 319 -104.52 13.57 62.47
CA GLU A 319 -104.07 13.32 61.09
C GLU A 319 -102.88 14.21 60.67
N MET A 320 -102.84 15.47 61.13
CA MET A 320 -101.73 16.37 60.79
C MET A 320 -100.43 15.96 61.50
N ASN A 321 -100.52 15.41 62.72
CA ASN A 321 -99.36 14.83 63.41
C ASN A 321 -98.87 13.54 62.75
N LYS A 322 -99.74 12.64 62.28
CA LYS A 322 -99.31 11.43 61.54
C LYS A 322 -98.62 11.74 60.21
N LYS A 323 -99.03 12.78 59.47
CA LYS A 323 -98.35 13.22 58.24
C LYS A 323 -97.00 13.88 58.52
N ARG A 324 -96.90 14.72 59.55
CA ARG A 324 -95.62 15.32 59.97
C ARG A 324 -94.63 14.29 60.49
N GLU A 325 -95.09 13.28 61.24
CA GLU A 325 -94.24 12.18 61.71
C GLU A 325 -93.73 11.33 60.53
N ALA A 326 -94.57 11.07 59.53
CA ALA A 326 -94.19 10.32 58.33
C ALA A 326 -93.23 11.08 57.41
N GLU A 327 -93.42 12.39 57.22
CA GLU A 327 -92.51 13.26 56.46
C GLU A 327 -91.18 13.45 57.19
N PHE A 328 -91.19 13.58 58.53
CA PHE A 328 -89.97 13.69 59.32
C PHE A 328 -89.15 12.39 59.27
N GLN A 329 -89.80 11.22 59.36
CA GLN A 329 -89.10 9.94 59.16
C GLN A 329 -88.57 9.76 57.74
N LYS A 330 -89.29 10.25 56.72
CA LYS A 330 -88.82 10.21 55.34
C LYS A 330 -87.59 11.10 55.16
N MET A 331 -87.63 12.37 55.59
CA MET A 331 -86.48 13.27 55.51
C MET A 331 -85.28 12.76 56.32
N ARG A 332 -85.52 12.06 57.44
CA ARG A 332 -84.44 11.45 58.22
C ARG A 332 -83.77 10.28 57.49
N ARG A 333 -84.56 9.43 56.82
CA ARG A 333 -84.03 8.37 55.94
C ARG A 333 -83.31 8.94 54.73
N ASP A 334 -83.90 9.94 54.07
CA ASP A 334 -83.28 10.60 52.90
C ASP A 334 -81.95 11.28 53.29
N LEU A 335 -81.86 11.86 54.49
CA LEU A 335 -80.63 12.46 55.03
C LEU A 335 -79.58 11.39 55.40
N GLU A 336 -79.98 10.30 56.05
CA GLU A 336 -79.08 9.17 56.35
C GLU A 336 -78.55 8.52 55.06
N GLU A 337 -79.41 8.34 54.06
CA GLU A 337 -79.06 7.77 52.76
C GLU A 337 -78.11 8.70 51.97
N ALA A 338 -78.39 10.01 51.95
CA ALA A 338 -77.49 11.00 51.37
C ALA A 338 -76.12 11.06 52.08
N THR A 339 -76.10 10.93 53.41
CA THR A 339 -74.86 10.92 54.20
C THR A 339 -74.03 9.68 53.90
N LEU A 340 -74.66 8.50 53.87
CA LEU A 340 -74.02 7.24 53.47
C LEU A 340 -73.45 7.32 52.04
N GLN A 341 -74.20 7.92 51.12
CA GLN A 341 -73.77 8.05 49.72
C GLN A 341 -72.62 9.05 49.56
N HIS A 342 -72.60 10.12 50.36
CA HIS A 342 -71.51 11.07 50.41
C HIS A 342 -70.23 10.48 51.05
N GLU A 343 -70.37 9.68 52.10
CA GLU A 343 -69.24 8.92 52.68
C GLU A 343 -68.70 7.87 51.71
N ALA A 344 -69.58 7.14 51.01
CA ALA A 344 -69.17 6.15 50.02
C ALA A 344 -68.42 6.79 48.84
N THR A 345 -68.89 7.92 48.32
CA THR A 345 -68.19 8.67 47.26
C THR A 345 -66.87 9.27 47.73
N ALA A 346 -66.83 9.83 48.95
CA ALA A 346 -65.57 10.33 49.52
C ALA A 346 -64.56 9.20 49.76
N ALA A 347 -65.00 8.02 50.22
CA ALA A 347 -64.14 6.85 50.38
C ALA A 347 -63.64 6.32 49.03
N ALA A 348 -64.49 6.27 48.01
CA ALA A 348 -64.10 5.88 46.65
C ALA A 348 -63.06 6.83 46.05
N LEU A 349 -63.23 8.15 46.21
CA LEU A 349 -62.27 9.15 45.74
C LEU A 349 -60.93 9.04 46.48
N ARG A 350 -60.95 8.85 47.81
CA ARG A 350 -59.73 8.63 48.60
C ARG A 350 -58.98 7.38 48.15
N LYS A 351 -59.71 6.29 47.90
CA LYS A 351 -59.12 5.04 47.39
C LYS A 351 -58.48 5.26 46.01
N LYS A 352 -59.20 5.91 45.09
CA LYS A 352 -58.68 6.21 43.74
C LYS A 352 -57.44 7.10 43.78
N HIS A 353 -57.40 8.10 44.67
CA HIS A 353 -56.22 8.93 44.88
C HIS A 353 -55.05 8.12 45.45
N ALA A 354 -55.29 7.24 46.42
CA ALA A 354 -54.25 6.38 46.99
C ALA A 354 -53.67 5.42 45.94
N ASP A 355 -54.54 4.77 45.15
CA ASP A 355 -54.15 3.86 44.07
C ASP A 355 -53.31 4.60 43.00
N SER A 356 -53.76 5.79 42.56
CA SER A 356 -53.02 6.61 41.58
C SER A 356 -51.68 7.14 42.13
N THR A 357 -51.63 7.47 43.42
CA THR A 357 -50.37 7.89 44.07
C THR A 357 -49.38 6.73 44.17
N ALA A 358 -49.87 5.51 44.45
CA ALA A 358 -49.05 4.31 44.47
C ALA A 358 -48.50 3.97 43.07
N GLU A 359 -49.33 4.07 42.04
CA GLU A 359 -48.94 3.80 40.65
C GLU A 359 -47.90 4.80 40.14
N LEU A 360 -48.05 6.09 40.47
CA LEU A 360 -47.04 7.11 40.20
C LEU A 360 -45.73 6.86 40.96
N GLY A 361 -45.82 6.39 42.21
CA GLY A 361 -44.66 5.99 43.00
C GLY A 361 -43.87 4.85 42.33
N GLU A 362 -44.57 3.83 41.85
CA GLU A 362 -43.96 2.68 41.16
C GLU A 362 -43.35 3.10 39.81
N GLN A 363 -43.98 4.02 39.08
CA GLN A 363 -43.41 4.61 37.86
C GLN A 363 -42.12 5.40 38.14
N ILE A 364 -42.07 6.17 39.23
CA ILE A 364 -40.87 6.91 39.64
C ILE A 364 -39.73 5.96 39.98
N ASP A 365 -40.01 4.89 40.74
CA ASP A 365 -39.01 3.88 41.10
C ASP A 365 -38.46 3.15 39.86
N ASN A 366 -39.34 2.81 38.91
CA ASN A 366 -38.94 2.20 37.64
C ASN A 366 -38.06 3.15 36.81
N LEU A 367 -38.42 4.43 36.71
CA LEU A 367 -37.60 5.44 36.03
C LEU A 367 -36.25 5.65 36.71
N GLN A 368 -36.18 5.62 38.04
CA GLN A 368 -34.90 5.71 38.76
C GLN A 368 -33.99 4.51 38.48
N ARG A 369 -34.53 3.29 38.41
CA ARG A 369 -33.75 2.09 38.03
C ARG A 369 -33.23 2.18 36.59
N VAL A 370 -34.08 2.59 35.65
CA VAL A 370 -33.68 2.77 34.25
C VAL A 370 -32.60 3.84 34.14
N LYS A 371 -32.74 4.97 34.85
CA LYS A 371 -31.72 6.03 34.91
C LYS A 371 -30.38 5.50 35.40
N GLN A 372 -30.35 4.77 36.52
CA GLN A 372 -29.09 4.20 37.05
C GLN A 372 -28.44 3.22 36.07
N LYS A 373 -29.26 2.40 35.39
CA LYS A 373 -28.77 1.48 34.36
C LYS A 373 -28.13 2.24 33.19
N LEU A 374 -28.80 3.28 32.68
CA LEU A 374 -28.29 4.11 31.59
C LEU A 374 -27.05 4.91 31.99
N GLU A 375 -26.97 5.39 33.24
CA GLU A 375 -25.75 6.06 33.74
C GLU A 375 -24.56 5.11 33.80
N LYS A 376 -24.79 3.84 34.17
CA LYS A 376 -23.76 2.80 34.15
C LYS A 376 -23.31 2.47 32.73
N GLU A 377 -24.25 2.19 31.83
CA GLU A 377 -23.97 1.91 30.40
C GLU A 377 -23.22 3.09 29.75
N LYS A 378 -23.62 4.34 30.05
CA LYS A 378 -22.91 5.54 29.59
C LYS A 378 -21.46 5.59 30.07
N SER A 379 -21.20 5.20 31.32
CA SER A 379 -19.84 5.19 31.87
C SER A 379 -18.97 4.10 31.23
N GLU A 380 -19.55 2.93 30.96
CA GLU A 380 -18.88 1.81 30.29
C GLU A 380 -18.52 2.18 28.85
N LEU A 381 -19.49 2.72 28.08
CA LEU A 381 -19.24 3.20 26.72
C LEU A 381 -18.19 4.31 26.67
N LYS A 382 -18.15 5.18 27.68
CA LYS A 382 -17.13 6.24 27.76
C LYS A 382 -15.72 5.65 27.95
N MET A 383 -15.56 4.65 28.82
CA MET A 383 -14.29 3.95 29.00
C MET A 383 -13.85 3.24 27.71
N GLU A 384 -14.80 2.61 27.01
CA GLU A 384 -14.52 1.91 25.75
C GLU A 384 -14.08 2.90 24.64
N ILE A 385 -14.69 4.08 24.58
CA ILE A 385 -14.25 5.17 23.69
C ILE A 385 -12.82 5.62 24.03
N ASP A 386 -12.52 5.83 25.31
CA ASP A 386 -11.18 6.27 25.76
C ASP A 386 -10.11 5.21 25.43
N ASP A 387 -10.40 3.92 25.64
CA ASP A 387 -9.52 2.81 25.28
C ASP A 387 -9.31 2.69 23.77
N LEU A 388 -10.38 2.81 22.97
CA LEU A 388 -10.29 2.80 21.51
C LEU A 388 -9.50 4.01 20.98
N ALA A 389 -9.66 5.19 21.58
CA ALA A 389 -8.89 6.38 21.22
C ALA A 389 -7.39 6.20 21.49
N SER A 390 -7.03 5.64 22.65
CA SER A 390 -5.65 5.30 22.99
C SER A 390 -5.05 4.28 22.01
N ASN A 391 -5.81 3.23 21.69
CA ASN A 391 -5.41 2.22 20.71
C ASN A 391 -5.18 2.83 19.33
N MET A 392 -6.08 3.71 18.87
CA MET A 392 -5.95 4.42 17.59
C MET A 392 -4.69 5.28 17.53
N GLU A 393 -4.33 5.96 18.62
CA GLU A 393 -3.10 6.75 18.68
C GLU A 393 -1.84 5.86 18.61
N SER A 394 -1.87 4.70 19.28
CA SER A 394 -0.77 3.72 19.21
C SER A 394 -0.59 3.17 17.79
N VAL A 395 -1.69 2.82 17.12
CA VAL A 395 -1.71 2.31 15.74
C VAL A 395 -1.24 3.39 14.77
N SER A 396 -1.65 4.65 14.96
CA SER A 396 -1.20 5.78 14.16
C SER A 396 0.32 5.98 14.25
N LYS A 397 0.90 5.90 15.45
CA LYS A 397 2.37 5.96 15.64
C LYS A 397 3.08 4.79 14.98
N ALA A 398 2.55 3.57 15.12
CA ALA A 398 3.11 2.38 14.47
C ALA A 398 3.06 2.50 12.94
N LYS A 399 1.95 2.99 12.39
CA LYS A 399 1.77 3.26 10.95
C LYS A 399 2.81 4.26 10.44
N ALA A 400 3.00 5.39 11.13
CA ALA A 400 3.99 6.39 10.73
C ALA A 400 5.42 5.85 10.73
N ASN A 401 5.75 4.94 11.65
CA ASN A 401 7.05 4.27 11.67
C ASN A 401 7.22 3.29 10.51
N LEU A 402 6.19 2.50 10.20
CA LEU A 402 6.19 1.60 9.06
C LEU A 402 6.32 2.36 7.74
N GLU A 403 5.60 3.47 7.56
CA GLU A 403 5.70 4.31 6.35
C GLU A 403 7.13 4.86 6.16
N LYS A 404 7.79 5.28 7.24
CA LYS A 404 9.21 5.70 7.17
C LYS A 404 10.12 4.56 6.76
N MET A 405 9.90 3.36 7.30
CA MET A 405 10.69 2.18 6.96
C MET A 405 10.47 1.75 5.51
N CYS A 406 9.23 1.79 5.00
CA CYS A 406 8.93 1.54 3.60
C CYS A 406 9.67 2.51 2.67
N ARG A 407 9.64 3.82 2.96
CA ARG A 407 10.39 4.81 2.16
C ARG A 407 11.90 4.54 2.16
N ALA A 408 12.47 4.19 3.32
CA ALA A 408 13.90 3.86 3.41
C ALA A 408 14.26 2.62 2.58
N LEU A 409 13.38 1.60 2.56
CA LEU A 409 13.57 0.39 1.74
C LEU A 409 13.40 0.70 0.24
N GLU A 410 12.47 1.58 -0.14
CA GLU A 410 12.31 2.05 -1.51
C GLU A 410 13.56 2.78 -2.01
N ASP A 411 14.14 3.66 -1.18
CA ASP A 411 15.38 4.37 -1.49
C ASP A 411 16.56 3.39 -1.67
N GLN A 412 16.70 2.41 -0.76
CA GLN A 412 17.72 1.37 -0.88
C GLN A 412 17.56 0.53 -2.16
N LEU A 413 16.32 0.18 -2.52
CA LEU A 413 16.03 -0.58 -3.73
C LEU A 413 16.35 0.22 -5.00
N SER A 414 16.08 1.52 -4.98
CA SER A 414 16.49 2.45 -6.05
C SER A 414 18.00 2.50 -6.21
N GLU A 415 18.76 2.64 -5.11
CA GLU A 415 20.22 2.63 -5.14
C GLU A 415 20.78 1.32 -5.69
N ILE A 416 20.25 0.17 -5.26
CA ILE A 416 20.69 -1.14 -5.76
C ILE A 416 20.44 -1.26 -7.27
N LYS A 417 19.27 -0.83 -7.75
CA LYS A 417 18.96 -0.82 -9.19
C LYS A 417 19.94 0.04 -9.98
N THR A 418 20.29 1.23 -9.49
CA THR A 418 21.27 2.08 -10.19
C THR A 418 22.64 1.40 -10.28
N LYS A 419 23.09 0.71 -9.22
CA LYS A 419 24.33 -0.07 -9.22
C LYS A 419 24.26 -1.28 -10.16
N GLU A 420 23.12 -1.95 -10.23
CA GLU A 420 22.89 -3.06 -11.17
C GLU A 420 23.05 -2.58 -12.61
N GLU A 421 22.45 -1.45 -12.98
CA GLU A 421 22.59 -0.87 -14.31
C GLU A 421 24.05 -0.49 -14.63
N GLU A 422 24.78 0.06 -13.67
CA GLU A 422 26.21 0.37 -13.80
C GLU A 422 27.05 -0.89 -14.01
N HIS A 423 26.81 -1.94 -13.22
CA HIS A 423 27.49 -3.22 -13.37
C HIS A 423 27.15 -3.88 -14.72
N GLN A 424 25.90 -3.79 -15.18
CA GLN A 424 25.50 -4.30 -16.47
C GLN A 424 26.20 -3.57 -17.63
N ARG A 425 26.36 -2.24 -17.53
CA ARG A 425 27.17 -1.47 -18.49
C ARG A 425 28.64 -1.93 -18.48
N MET A 426 29.22 -2.10 -17.29
CA MET A 426 30.60 -2.57 -17.15
C MET A 426 30.80 -3.98 -17.75
N ILE A 427 29.86 -4.90 -17.54
CA ILE A 427 29.88 -6.24 -18.14
C ILE A 427 29.85 -6.16 -19.66
N ASN A 428 29.01 -5.28 -20.22
CA ASN A 428 28.92 -5.09 -21.67
C ASN A 428 30.24 -4.54 -22.24
N ASP A 429 30.86 -3.57 -21.58
CA ASP A 429 32.16 -3.01 -21.98
C ASP A 429 33.27 -4.07 -21.93
N LEU A 430 33.33 -4.87 -20.86
CA LEU A 430 34.29 -5.96 -20.72
C LEU A 430 34.08 -7.05 -21.79
N ASN A 431 32.83 -7.39 -22.10
CA ASN A 431 32.52 -8.33 -23.17
C ASN A 431 32.96 -7.80 -24.55
N ALA A 432 32.77 -6.51 -24.81
CA ALA A 432 33.25 -5.87 -26.03
C ALA A 432 34.78 -5.88 -26.12
N GLN A 433 35.49 -5.59 -25.03
CA GLN A 433 36.94 -5.70 -24.96
C GLN A 433 37.42 -7.14 -25.20
N ARG A 434 36.77 -8.12 -24.57
CA ARG A 434 37.08 -9.54 -24.76
C ARG A 434 36.94 -9.95 -26.22
N ALA A 435 35.87 -9.52 -26.89
CA ALA A 435 35.65 -9.82 -28.30
C ALA A 435 36.77 -9.24 -29.19
N ARG A 436 37.22 -7.99 -28.94
CA ARG A 436 38.34 -7.38 -29.68
C ARG A 436 39.63 -8.16 -29.49
N LEU A 437 39.98 -8.48 -28.24
CA LEU A 437 41.19 -9.27 -27.94
C LEU A 437 41.14 -10.66 -28.56
N GLN A 438 39.95 -11.27 -28.63
CA GLN A 438 39.77 -12.56 -29.30
C GLN A 438 39.97 -12.47 -30.81
N THR A 439 39.54 -11.38 -31.45
CA THR A 439 39.82 -11.11 -32.88
C THR A 439 41.33 -10.92 -33.10
N GLU A 440 41.99 -10.09 -32.31
CA GLU A 440 43.45 -9.87 -32.39
C GLU A 440 44.23 -11.18 -32.19
N ALA A 441 43.84 -12.01 -31.21
CA ALA A 441 44.46 -13.31 -31.00
C ALA A 441 44.31 -14.24 -32.22
N GLY A 442 43.16 -14.22 -32.88
CA GLY A 442 42.92 -14.96 -34.12
C GLY A 442 43.80 -14.47 -35.29
N GLU A 443 43.99 -13.15 -35.42
CA GLU A 443 44.89 -12.57 -36.42
C GLU A 443 46.35 -12.95 -36.19
N TYR A 444 46.83 -12.88 -34.94
CA TYR A 444 48.18 -13.33 -34.61
C TYR A 444 48.36 -14.83 -34.85
N SER A 445 47.38 -15.67 -34.53
CA SER A 445 47.41 -17.11 -34.82
C SER A 445 47.58 -17.35 -36.33
N ARG A 446 46.81 -16.65 -37.17
CA ARG A 446 46.92 -16.76 -38.62
C ARG A 446 48.29 -16.29 -39.13
N GLN A 447 48.82 -15.20 -38.58
CA GLN A 447 50.18 -14.75 -38.94
C GLN A 447 51.23 -15.79 -38.61
N VAL A 448 51.13 -16.47 -37.46
CA VAL A 448 52.05 -17.55 -37.08
C VAL A 448 51.96 -18.70 -38.08
N GLU A 449 50.76 -19.16 -38.44
CA GLU A 449 50.57 -20.21 -39.43
C GLU A 449 51.16 -19.85 -40.80
N GLU A 450 50.99 -18.61 -41.26
CA GLU A 450 51.57 -18.11 -42.51
C GLU A 450 53.11 -18.11 -42.46
N LYS A 451 53.71 -17.72 -41.33
CA LYS A 451 55.17 -17.77 -41.14
C LYS A 451 55.68 -19.20 -41.08
N ASP A 452 54.99 -20.10 -40.40
CA ASP A 452 55.37 -21.53 -40.32
C ASP A 452 55.29 -22.21 -41.70
N ALA A 453 54.28 -21.87 -42.50
CA ALA A 453 54.17 -22.33 -43.88
C ALA A 453 55.35 -21.84 -44.73
N LEU A 454 55.74 -20.56 -44.58
CA LEU A 454 56.90 -19.99 -45.27
C LEU A 454 58.21 -20.66 -44.83
N ILE A 455 58.40 -20.88 -43.53
CA ILE A 455 59.56 -21.61 -42.99
C ILE A 455 59.62 -23.02 -43.57
N SER A 456 58.49 -23.72 -43.66
CA SER A 456 58.39 -25.05 -44.24
C SER A 456 58.71 -25.08 -45.73
N GLN A 457 58.32 -24.04 -46.50
CA GLN A 457 58.70 -23.89 -47.91
C GLN A 457 60.20 -23.61 -48.07
N LEU A 458 60.74 -22.67 -47.30
CA LEU A 458 62.17 -22.34 -47.32
C LEU A 458 63.03 -23.54 -46.92
N SER A 459 62.58 -24.35 -45.95
CA SER A 459 63.27 -25.57 -45.51
C SER A 459 63.32 -26.63 -46.62
N ARG A 460 62.20 -26.82 -47.35
CA ARG A 460 62.17 -27.70 -48.53
C ARG A 460 63.08 -27.19 -49.65
N GLY A 461 63.05 -25.89 -49.94
CA GLY A 461 63.93 -25.26 -50.92
C GLY A 461 65.41 -25.42 -50.56
N LYS A 462 65.76 -25.21 -49.28
CA LYS A 462 67.10 -25.44 -48.75
C LYS A 462 67.55 -26.89 -49.00
N GLN A 463 66.72 -27.88 -48.69
CA GLN A 463 67.04 -29.30 -48.93
C GLN A 463 67.26 -29.60 -50.41
N ALA A 464 66.40 -29.07 -51.30
CA ALA A 464 66.54 -29.25 -52.74
C ALA A 464 67.85 -28.64 -53.28
N PHE A 465 68.22 -27.44 -52.84
CA PHE A 465 69.49 -26.82 -53.21
C PHE A 465 70.69 -27.59 -52.66
N THR A 466 70.61 -28.10 -51.44
CA THR A 466 71.66 -28.96 -50.87
C THR A 466 71.86 -30.21 -51.73
N GLN A 467 70.78 -30.88 -52.15
CA GLN A 467 70.85 -32.05 -53.04
C GLN A 467 71.47 -31.70 -54.40
N GLN A 468 71.06 -30.59 -55.03
CA GLN A 468 71.66 -30.13 -56.29
C GLN A 468 73.16 -29.86 -56.14
N ILE A 469 73.58 -29.26 -55.02
CA ILE A 469 75.01 -29.04 -54.73
C ILE A 469 75.75 -30.36 -54.58
N GLU A 470 75.16 -31.37 -53.95
CA GLU A 470 75.74 -32.71 -53.82
C GLU A 470 75.85 -33.44 -55.17
N GLU A 471 74.84 -33.36 -56.02
CA GLU A 471 74.87 -33.91 -57.38
C GLU A 471 75.94 -33.25 -58.25
N LEU A 472 76.03 -31.91 -58.24
CA LEU A 472 77.06 -31.17 -58.95
C LEU A 472 78.47 -31.51 -58.45
N LYS A 473 78.64 -31.69 -57.13
CA LYS A 473 79.90 -32.16 -56.56
C LYS A 473 80.25 -33.56 -57.06
N ARG A 474 79.26 -34.48 -57.13
CA ARG A 474 79.48 -35.84 -57.65
C ARG A 474 79.90 -35.83 -59.12
N HIS A 475 79.22 -35.04 -59.95
CA HIS A 475 79.61 -34.88 -61.36
C HIS A 475 81.02 -34.30 -61.52
N LEU A 476 81.38 -33.31 -60.69
CA LEU A 476 82.72 -32.74 -60.70
C LEU A 476 83.79 -33.78 -60.28
N GLU A 477 83.48 -34.65 -59.31
CA GLU A 477 84.36 -35.74 -58.90
C GLU A 477 84.49 -36.84 -59.98
N GLU A 478 83.43 -37.07 -60.77
CA GLU A 478 83.44 -37.98 -61.92
C GLU A 478 84.26 -37.43 -63.10
N GLU A 479 84.27 -36.11 -63.35
CA GLU A 479 85.06 -35.47 -64.42
C GLU A 479 86.57 -35.33 -64.12
N ILE A 480 86.96 -35.38 -62.84
CA ILE A 480 88.37 -35.24 -62.41
C ILE A 480 89.13 -36.60 -62.42
N LYS A 481 88.40 -37.73 -62.51
CA LYS A 481 88.99 -39.07 -62.69
C LYS A 481 89.15 -39.41 -64.17
#